data_AF-A0A3B8VR34-F1
#
_entry.id   AF-A0A3B8VR34-F1
#
_cell.length_a   1.000
_cell.length_b   1.000
_cell.length_c   1.000
_cell.angle_alpha   90.00
_cell.angle_beta   90.00
_cell.angle_gamma   90.00
#
_symmetry.space_group_name_H-M   'P 1'
#
loop_
_entity.id
_entity.type
_entity.pdbx_description
1 polymer ?
#
loop_
_entity_poly.entity_id
_entity_poly.type
_entity_poly.pdbx_seq_one_letter_code
_entity_poly.pdbx_strand_id
1 'polypeptide(L)'
;MFMVGGGVQTAVTKEALIETLKEFEEIKGSRPVTSEEYSDARDGILRALPGQFETMHQVLQQLTRMVIFGLPDDYFATFEDRLSEVTLDDVHRASDMLDTDHLSILVVGDGSEIESGISELGLSVSKVDYEGRPLA
;
A
#
# COMPACT_ATOMS: atom_id res chain seq x y z
N MET A 1 -4.71 5.28 -6.12
CA MET A 1 -3.34 5.60 -5.69
C MET A 1 -2.91 4.50 -4.75
N PHE A 2 -1.90 3.71 -5.13
CA PHE A 2 -1.27 2.73 -4.26
C PHE A 2 -0.08 3.39 -3.56
N MET A 3 0.12 3.09 -2.28
CA MET A 3 1.20 3.63 -1.48
C MET A 3 1.66 2.53 -0.52
N VAL A 4 2.96 2.38 -0.40
CA VAL A 4 3.60 1.59 0.64
C VAL A 4 4.66 2.48 1.30
N GLY A 5 4.88 2.27 2.59
CA GLY A 5 5.89 3.02 3.32
C GLY A 5 5.84 2.72 4.80
N GLY A 6 6.89 3.15 5.50
CA GLY A 6 7.03 2.97 6.93
C GLY A 6 8.24 3.72 7.44
N GLY A 7 8.36 3.81 8.77
CA GLY A 7 9.54 4.36 9.42
C GLY A 7 10.60 3.28 9.64
N VAL A 8 11.85 3.60 9.31
CA VAL A 8 13.02 2.76 9.60
C VAL A 8 14.10 3.58 10.30
N GLN A 9 15.10 2.92 10.86
CA GLN A 9 16.28 3.62 11.37
C GLN A 9 17.06 4.22 10.20
N THR A 10 17.61 5.42 10.36
CA THR A 10 18.33 6.15 9.30
C THR A 10 19.39 5.28 8.62
N ALA A 11 20.14 4.51 9.41
CA ALA A 11 21.22 3.64 8.95
C ALA A 11 20.81 2.53 7.98
N VAL A 12 19.51 2.17 7.90
CA VAL A 12 19.00 1.09 7.02
C VAL A 12 18.06 1.61 5.93
N THR A 13 18.06 2.92 5.68
CA THR A 13 17.17 3.55 4.69
C THR A 13 17.38 3.00 3.28
N LYS A 14 18.65 2.77 2.90
CA LYS A 14 19.01 2.22 1.59
C LYS A 14 18.46 0.80 1.42
N GLU A 15 18.69 -0.05 2.41
CA GLU A 15 18.28 -1.45 2.42
C GLU A 15 16.75 -1.57 2.42
N ALA A 16 16.06 -0.72 3.19
CA ALA A 16 14.60 -0.66 3.20
C ALA A 16 14.03 -0.27 1.82
N LEU A 17 14.69 0.67 1.14
CA LEU A 17 14.28 1.08 -0.21
C LEU A 17 14.49 -0.05 -1.23
N ILE A 18 15.63 -0.75 -1.16
CA ILE A 18 15.90 -1.93 -2.01
C ILE A 18 14.83 -2.99 -1.80
N GLU A 19 14.53 -3.36 -0.56
CA GLU A 19 13.55 -4.42 -0.29
C GLU A 19 12.14 -3.98 -0.73
N THR A 20 11.75 -2.71 -0.49
CA THR A 20 10.45 -2.20 -0.92
C THR A 20 10.29 -2.26 -2.43
N LEU A 21 11.29 -1.84 -3.20
CA LEU A 21 11.27 -1.90 -4.67
C LEU A 21 11.25 -3.35 -5.17
N LYS A 22 11.98 -4.23 -4.49
CA LYS A 22 11.97 -5.66 -4.78
C LYS A 22 10.58 -6.28 -4.56
N GLU A 23 9.87 -5.96 -3.47
CA GLU A 23 8.51 -6.48 -3.25
C GLU A 23 7.55 -6.11 -4.41
N PHE A 24 7.65 -4.88 -4.93
CA PHE A 24 6.85 -4.44 -6.08
C PHE A 24 7.12 -5.23 -7.35
N GLU A 25 8.38 -5.58 -7.61
CA GLU A 25 8.76 -6.38 -8.77
C GLU A 25 8.40 -7.86 -8.58
N GLU A 26 8.68 -8.42 -7.40
CA GLU A 26 8.50 -9.85 -7.16
C GLU A 26 7.01 -10.26 -7.11
N ILE A 27 6.12 -9.40 -6.57
CA ILE A 27 4.67 -9.69 -6.49
C ILE A 27 4.00 -9.82 -7.87
N LYS A 28 4.61 -9.24 -8.91
CA LYS A 28 4.17 -9.35 -10.32
C LYS A 28 4.78 -10.55 -11.03
N GLY A 29 5.86 -11.13 -10.48
CA GLY A 29 6.72 -12.03 -11.24
C GLY A 29 7.18 -13.22 -10.42
N SER A 30 8.38 -13.13 -9.86
CA SER A 30 9.11 -14.26 -9.29
C SER A 30 8.52 -14.80 -7.99
N ARG A 31 7.76 -14.00 -7.25
CA ARG A 31 7.14 -14.37 -5.97
C ARG A 31 5.72 -13.81 -5.87
N PRO A 32 4.78 -14.38 -6.64
CA PRO A 32 3.38 -13.96 -6.58
C PRO A 32 2.75 -14.36 -5.24
N VAL A 33 1.62 -13.74 -4.91
CA VAL A 33 0.86 -14.02 -3.69
C VAL A 33 0.55 -15.51 -3.59
N THR A 34 0.87 -16.11 -2.45
CA THR A 34 0.63 -17.53 -2.17
C THR A 34 -0.82 -17.77 -1.72
N SER A 35 -1.25 -19.04 -1.75
CA SER A 35 -2.58 -19.42 -1.27
C SER A 35 -2.76 -19.17 0.23
N GLU A 36 -1.68 -19.29 1.02
CA GLU A 36 -1.68 -19.03 2.46
C GLU A 36 -1.87 -17.53 2.73
N GLU A 37 -1.03 -16.68 2.13
CA GLU A 37 -1.15 -15.22 2.25
C GLU A 37 -2.52 -14.71 1.79
N TYR A 38 -3.07 -15.27 0.71
CA TYR A 38 -4.40 -14.94 0.23
C TYR A 38 -5.50 -15.31 1.25
N SER A 39 -5.45 -16.52 1.82
CA SER A 39 -6.43 -16.94 2.82
C SER A 39 -6.32 -16.09 4.09
N ASP A 40 -5.11 -15.83 4.56
CA ASP A 40 -4.85 -15.04 5.75
C ASP A 40 -5.31 -13.59 5.59
N ALA A 41 -5.04 -12.98 4.43
CA ALA A 41 -5.48 -11.63 4.11
C ALA A 41 -7.01 -11.54 4.03
N ARG A 42 -7.68 -12.49 3.36
CA ARG A 42 -9.14 -12.54 3.26
C ARG A 42 -9.77 -12.64 4.65
N ASP A 43 -9.30 -13.56 5.47
CA ASP A 43 -9.83 -13.75 6.81
C ASP A 43 -9.51 -12.54 7.71
N GLY A 44 -8.35 -11.90 7.52
CA GLY A 44 -7.98 -10.66 8.20
C GLY A 44 -8.95 -9.51 7.90
N ILE A 45 -9.33 -9.32 6.63
CA ILE A 45 -10.31 -8.31 6.21
C ILE A 45 -11.67 -8.57 6.88
N LEU A 46 -12.16 -9.81 6.87
CA LEU A 46 -13.43 -10.18 7.50
C LEU A 46 -13.40 -9.94 9.02
N ARG A 47 -12.33 -10.35 9.70
CA ARG A 47 -12.18 -10.14 11.15
C ARG A 47 -12.09 -8.66 11.53
N ALA A 48 -11.54 -7.82 10.66
CA ALA A 48 -11.44 -6.39 10.90
C ALA A 48 -12.77 -5.64 10.70
N LEU A 49 -13.73 -6.22 9.98
CA LEU A 49 -14.97 -5.54 9.60
C LEU A 49 -15.81 -5.07 10.81
N PRO A 50 -16.09 -5.91 11.84
CA PRO A 50 -16.87 -5.46 13.00
C PRO A 50 -16.23 -4.27 13.73
N GLY A 51 -14.89 -4.23 13.79
CA GLY A 51 -14.12 -3.14 14.40
C GLY A 51 -14.36 -1.77 13.74
N GLN A 52 -14.87 -1.76 12.51
CA GLN A 52 -15.24 -0.54 11.79
C GLN A 52 -16.63 0.02 12.18
N PHE A 53 -17.33 -0.58 13.14
CA PHE A 53 -18.68 -0.19 13.56
C PHE A 53 -18.83 -0.02 15.08
N GLU A 54 -17.72 0.05 15.84
CA GLU A 54 -17.74 0.08 17.30
C GLU A 54 -18.27 1.40 17.89
N THR A 55 -18.14 2.50 17.15
CA THR A 55 -18.56 3.84 17.59
C THR A 55 -19.52 4.49 16.59
N MET A 56 -20.36 5.40 17.09
CA MET A 56 -21.25 6.20 16.24
C MET A 56 -20.51 6.96 15.14
N HIS A 57 -19.29 7.44 15.43
CA HIS A 57 -18.48 8.14 14.44
C HIS A 57 -18.05 7.18 13.31
N GLN A 58 -17.61 5.96 13.64
CA GLN A 58 -17.22 4.99 12.61
C GLN A 58 -18.42 4.57 11.75
N VAL A 59 -19.60 4.35 12.36
CA VAL A 59 -20.84 4.07 11.60
C VAL A 59 -21.15 5.20 10.62
N LEU A 60 -21.08 6.47 11.07
CA LEU A 60 -21.29 7.63 10.21
C LEU A 60 -20.27 7.69 9.06
N GLN A 61 -19.00 7.37 9.32
CA GLN A 61 -17.96 7.30 8.28
C GLN A 61 -18.28 6.26 7.22
N GLN A 62 -18.78 5.08 7.61
CA GLN A 62 -19.15 4.04 6.64
C GLN A 62 -20.35 4.45 5.79
N LEU A 63 -21.39 5.02 6.39
CA LEU A 63 -22.54 5.55 5.64
C LEU A 63 -22.13 6.67 4.68
N THR A 64 -21.25 7.57 5.13
CA THR A 64 -20.73 8.65 4.30
C THR A 64 -19.95 8.11 3.09
N ARG A 65 -19.13 7.06 3.29
CA ARG A 65 -18.43 6.38 2.18
C ARG A 65 -19.42 5.76 1.19
N MET A 66 -20.46 5.08 1.67
CA MET A 66 -21.49 4.51 0.80
C MET A 66 -22.12 5.58 -0.10
N VAL A 67 -22.45 6.75 0.46
CA VAL A 67 -23.03 7.86 -0.31
C VAL A 67 -22.03 8.45 -1.30
N ILE A 68 -20.81 8.76 -0.87
CA ILE A 68 -19.77 9.39 -1.71
C ILE A 68 -19.43 8.53 -2.93
N PHE A 69 -19.34 7.21 -2.73
CA PHE A 69 -18.98 6.27 -3.79
C PHE A 69 -20.19 5.62 -4.48
N GLY A 70 -21.42 6.00 -4.12
CA GLY A 70 -22.64 5.47 -4.72
C GLY A 70 -22.81 3.95 -4.51
N LEU A 71 -22.42 3.44 -3.35
CA LEU A 71 -22.52 2.02 -3.02
C LEU A 71 -23.97 1.63 -2.70
N PRO A 72 -24.38 0.38 -2.98
CA PRO A 72 -25.70 -0.14 -2.61
C PRO A 72 -25.98 -0.04 -1.10
N ASP A 73 -27.24 0.14 -0.71
CA ASP A 73 -27.66 0.23 0.69
C ASP A 73 -27.34 -1.04 1.51
N ASP A 74 -27.25 -2.20 0.83
CA ASP A 74 -26.93 -3.50 1.41
C ASP A 74 -25.43 -3.86 1.34
N TYR A 75 -24.56 -2.90 0.97
CA TYR A 75 -23.14 -3.14 0.73
C TYR A 75 -22.48 -3.94 1.86
N PHE A 76 -22.62 -3.52 3.11
CA PHE A 76 -21.98 -4.22 4.22
C PHE A 76 -22.67 -5.54 4.60
N ALA A 77 -23.95 -5.72 4.24
CA ALA A 77 -24.66 -6.98 4.46
C ALA A 77 -24.22 -8.07 3.48
N THR A 78 -23.86 -7.70 2.24
CA THR A 78 -23.39 -8.59 1.18
C THR A 78 -21.87 -8.59 1.01
N PHE A 79 -21.13 -7.98 1.94
CA PHE A 79 -19.69 -7.81 1.81
C PHE A 79 -18.94 -9.14 1.88
N GLU A 80 -19.33 -10.04 2.79
CA GLU A 80 -18.72 -11.37 2.92
C GLU A 80 -18.89 -12.20 1.65
N ASP A 81 -20.11 -12.24 1.11
CA ASP A 81 -20.41 -12.94 -0.15
C ASP A 81 -19.54 -12.40 -1.28
N ARG A 82 -19.48 -11.08 -1.46
CA ARG A 82 -18.66 -10.44 -2.49
C ARG A 82 -17.17 -10.64 -2.30
N LEU A 83 -16.69 -10.68 -1.06
CA LEU A 83 -15.29 -11.00 -0.77
C LEU A 83 -14.97 -12.48 -1.08
N SER A 84 -15.93 -13.38 -0.85
CA SER A 84 -15.76 -14.81 -1.16
C SER A 84 -15.65 -15.09 -2.66
N GLU A 85 -16.20 -14.21 -3.50
CA GLU A 85 -16.09 -14.27 -4.96
C GLU A 85 -14.70 -13.86 -5.47
N VAL A 86 -13.91 -13.14 -4.68
CA VAL A 86 -12.54 -12.73 -5.06
C VAL A 86 -11.62 -13.93 -4.98
N THR A 87 -11.10 -14.37 -6.12
CA THR A 87 -10.18 -15.51 -6.24
C THR A 87 -8.72 -15.09 -6.14
N LEU A 88 -7.82 -16.06 -5.90
CA LEU A 88 -6.37 -15.83 -5.95
C LEU A 88 -5.93 -15.32 -7.34
N ASP A 89 -6.52 -15.87 -8.41
CA ASP A 89 -6.24 -15.42 -9.77
C ASP A 89 -6.64 -13.96 -9.99
N ASP A 90 -7.73 -13.50 -9.36
CA ASP A 90 -8.11 -12.08 -9.42
C ASP A 90 -7.06 -11.19 -8.75
N VAL A 91 -6.43 -11.65 -7.66
CA VAL A 91 -5.33 -10.93 -6.98
C VAL A 91 -4.10 -10.89 -7.86
N HIS A 92 -3.73 -11.98 -8.53
CA HIS A 92 -2.62 -12.00 -9.48
C HIS A 92 -2.88 -11.07 -10.67
N ARG A 93 -4.10 -11.05 -11.23
CA ARG A 93 -4.44 -10.07 -12.29
C ARG A 93 -4.42 -8.63 -11.78
N ALA A 94 -4.76 -8.40 -10.52
CA ALA A 94 -4.73 -7.07 -9.92
C ALA A 94 -3.28 -6.60 -9.69
N SER A 95 -2.33 -7.49 -9.40
CA SER A 95 -0.91 -7.11 -9.25
C SER A 95 -0.30 -6.60 -10.56
N ASP A 96 -0.78 -7.07 -11.72
CA ASP A 96 -0.38 -6.55 -13.03
C ASP A 96 -0.75 -5.07 -13.23
N MET A 97 -1.70 -4.54 -12.46
CA MET A 97 -2.07 -3.12 -12.50
C MET A 97 -1.06 -2.21 -11.78
N LEU A 98 -0.09 -2.78 -11.07
CA LEU A 98 0.97 -2.02 -10.42
C LEU A 98 2.00 -1.56 -11.47
N ASP A 99 2.05 -0.25 -11.67
CA ASP A 99 3.07 0.41 -12.49
C ASP A 99 4.34 0.61 -11.66
N THR A 100 5.29 -0.32 -11.81
CA THR A 100 6.54 -0.34 -11.06
C THR A 100 7.63 0.52 -11.70
N ASP A 101 7.44 0.90 -12.97
CA ASP A 101 8.36 1.76 -13.71
C ASP A 101 8.18 3.25 -13.35
N HIS A 102 7.00 3.64 -12.86
CA HIS A 102 6.64 5.03 -12.55
C HIS A 102 6.38 5.28 -11.06
N LEU A 103 7.16 4.66 -10.19
CA LEU A 103 7.06 4.84 -8.75
C LEU A 103 7.58 6.23 -8.32
N SER A 104 6.75 6.97 -7.58
CA SER A 104 7.16 8.17 -6.87
C SER A 104 7.63 7.81 -5.46
N ILE A 105 8.89 8.10 -5.14
CA ILE A 105 9.52 7.71 -3.89
C ILE A 105 9.84 8.96 -3.08
N LEU A 106 9.28 9.05 -1.87
CA LEU A 106 9.58 10.11 -0.90
C LEU A 106 10.33 9.50 0.28
N VAL A 107 11.53 10.02 0.54
CA VAL A 107 12.34 9.63 1.70
C VAL A 107 12.50 10.85 2.61
N VAL A 108 12.24 10.64 3.90
CA VAL A 108 12.35 11.68 4.94
C VAL A 108 13.34 11.19 5.99
N GLY A 109 14.43 11.93 6.19
CA GLY A 109 15.49 11.58 7.13
C GLY A 109 16.64 12.58 7.11
N ASP A 110 17.73 12.27 7.81
CA ASP A 110 18.96 13.07 7.77
C ASP A 110 19.66 12.86 6.41
N GLY A 111 19.58 13.87 5.55
CA GLY A 111 20.20 13.86 4.22
C GLY A 111 21.69 13.54 4.25
N SER A 112 22.41 13.99 5.27
CA SER A 112 23.86 13.76 5.37
C SER A 112 24.22 12.29 5.56
N GLU A 113 23.31 11.49 6.12
CA GLU A 113 23.51 10.05 6.34
C GLU A 113 22.98 9.19 5.18
N ILE A 114 21.86 9.59 4.55
CA ILE A 114 21.16 8.73 3.58
C ILE A 114 21.53 9.00 2.12
N GLU A 115 22.00 10.20 1.78
CA GLU A 115 22.19 10.63 0.38
C GLU A 115 23.16 9.74 -0.40
N SER A 116 24.29 9.38 0.21
CA SER A 116 25.29 8.52 -0.44
C SER A 116 24.68 7.16 -0.78
N GLY A 117 23.97 6.54 0.17
CA GLY A 117 23.38 5.22 -0.01
C GLY A 117 22.28 5.19 -1.07
N ILE A 118 21.45 6.24 -1.13
CA ILE A 118 20.38 6.35 -2.14
C ILE A 118 20.98 6.60 -3.53
N SER A 119 22.02 7.43 -3.64
CA SER A 119 22.67 7.73 -4.92
C SER A 119 23.28 6.50 -5.59
N GLU A 120 23.73 5.51 -4.80
CA GLU A 120 24.24 4.24 -5.30
C GLU A 120 23.17 3.37 -5.97
N LEU A 121 21.88 3.63 -5.72
CA LEU A 121 20.77 2.88 -6.33
C LEU A 121 20.49 3.31 -7.77
N GLY A 122 21.17 4.34 -8.28
CA GLY A 122 20.98 4.85 -9.65
C GLY A 122 19.64 5.56 -9.85
N LEU A 123 18.93 5.91 -8.77
CA LEU A 123 17.68 6.64 -8.80
C LEU A 123 17.94 8.14 -9.00
N SER A 124 17.02 8.81 -9.72
CA SER A 124 17.07 10.26 -9.84
C SER A 124 16.58 10.90 -8.54
N VAL A 125 17.50 11.47 -7.75
CA VAL A 125 17.19 12.10 -6.46
C VAL A 125 17.06 13.61 -6.64
N SER A 126 15.96 14.18 -6.13
CA SER A 126 15.79 15.63 -5.99
C SER A 126 15.54 15.96 -4.53
N LYS A 127 16.37 16.82 -3.96
CA LYS A 127 16.17 17.31 -2.58
C LYS A 127 15.07 18.36 -2.59
N VAL A 128 14.16 18.28 -1.63
CA VAL A 128 13.05 19.23 -1.50
C VAL A 128 12.95 19.75 -0.07
N ASP A 129 12.41 20.97 0.08
CA ASP A 129 12.03 21.51 1.38
C ASP A 129 10.70 20.91 1.87
N TYR A 130 10.23 21.34 3.05
CA TYR A 130 8.98 20.87 3.64
C TYR A 130 7.73 21.24 2.83
N GLU A 131 7.84 22.16 1.88
CA GLU A 131 6.77 22.55 0.95
C GLU A 131 6.89 21.81 -0.39
N GLY A 132 7.87 20.91 -0.54
CA GLY A 132 8.12 20.16 -1.77
C GLY A 132 8.86 20.96 -2.85
N ARG A 133 9.44 22.12 -2.53
CA ARG A 133 10.21 22.91 -3.50
C ARG A 133 11.64 22.37 -3.59
N PRO A 134 12.21 22.23 -4.80
CA PRO A 134 13.59 21.79 -4.95
C PRO A 134 14.59 22.69 -4.20
N LEU A 135 15.49 22.06 -3.44
CA LEU A 135 16.64 22.74 -2.85
C LEU A 135 17.72 22.88 -3.94
N ALA A 136 18.11 24.13 -4.22
CA ALA A 136 19.10 24.48 -5.25
C ALA A 136 20.49 23.89 -4.98
#